data_AF-A0A972MPD8-F1
#
_entry.id   AF-A0A972MPD8-F1
#
_cell.length_a   1.000
_cell.length_b   1.000
_cell.length_c   1.000
_cell.angle_alpha   90.00
_cell.angle_beta   90.00
_cell.angle_gamma   90.00
#
_symmetry.space_group_name_H-M   'P 1'
#
loop_
_entity.id
_entity.type
_entity.pdbx_description
1 polymer ?
#
loop_
_entity_poly.entity_id
_entity_poly.type
_entity_poly.pdbx_seq_one_letter_code
_entity_poly.pdbx_strand_id
1 'polypeptide(L)' 'SPLSVEHFLKKSSIISMSRKGLEEIGRECALIANIEGLHAHKKSVTMRL' A
#
# COMPACT_ATOMS: atom_id res chain seq x y z
N SER A 1 -13.75 -24.11 7.68
CA SER A 1 -12.62 -25.06 7.73
C SER A 1 -12.51 -25.69 9.11
N PRO A 2 -12.17 -26.99 9.21
CA PRO A 2 -11.90 -27.63 10.50
C PRO A 2 -10.63 -27.08 11.16
N LEU A 3 -10.47 -27.28 12.47
CA LEU A 3 -9.29 -26.83 13.23
C LEU A 3 -7.99 -27.37 12.60
N SER A 4 -7.00 -26.51 12.49
CA SER A 4 -5.70 -26.76 11.84
C SER A 4 -4.62 -25.86 12.44
N VAL A 5 -3.34 -26.16 12.16
CA VAL A 5 -2.19 -25.36 12.64
C VAL A 5 -2.28 -23.89 12.22
N GLU A 6 -2.84 -23.60 11.04
CA GLU A 6 -2.96 -22.22 10.56
C GLU A 6 -3.76 -21.31 11.50
N HIS A 7 -4.67 -21.85 12.32
CA HIS A 7 -5.45 -21.07 13.29
C HIS A 7 -4.59 -20.49 14.42
N PHE A 8 -3.40 -21.06 14.64
CA PHE A 8 -2.45 -20.61 15.66
C PHE A 8 -1.32 -19.75 15.07
N LEU A 9 -1.32 -19.51 13.76
CA LEU A 9 -0.34 -18.70 13.06
C LEU A 9 -0.93 -17.34 12.68
N LYS A 10 -0.06 -16.32 12.52
CA LYS A 10 -0.41 -15.02 11.94
C LYS A 10 0.30 -14.87 10.61
N LYS A 11 -0.43 -14.39 9.60
CA LYS A 11 0.13 -14.10 8.27
C LYS A 11 0.51 -12.61 8.22
N SER A 12 1.74 -12.34 7.80
CA SER A 12 2.23 -10.98 7.54
C SER A 12 2.71 -10.89 6.11
N SER A 13 2.36 -9.80 5.44
CA SER A 13 2.82 -9.50 4.09
C SER A 13 4.11 -8.67 4.13
N ILE A 14 4.99 -8.92 3.17
CA ILE A 14 6.16 -8.08 2.90
C ILE A 14 5.93 -7.42 1.53
N ILE A 15 6.00 -6.09 1.50
CA ILE A 15 5.84 -5.30 0.28
C ILE A 15 7.07 -4.40 0.15
N SER A 16 7.68 -4.42 -1.03
CA SER A 16 8.82 -3.57 -1.39
C SER A 16 8.61 -3.05 -2.80
N MET A 17 8.96 -1.79 -3.04
CA MET A 17 8.73 -1.11 -4.30
C MET A 17 10.02 -0.45 -4.80
N SER A 18 10.34 -0.69 -6.07
CA SER A 18 11.43 0.02 -6.75
C SER A 18 11.01 1.46 -7.08
N ARG A 19 12.00 2.32 -7.38
CA ARG A 19 11.71 3.68 -7.86
C ARG A 19 10.81 3.68 -9.10
N LYS A 20 11.12 2.81 -10.08
CA LYS A 20 10.31 2.63 -11.29
C LYS A 20 8.88 2.20 -10.98
N GLY A 21 8.70 1.26 -10.05
CA GLY A 21 7.37 0.83 -9.63
C GLY A 21 6.57 1.96 -8.97
N LEU A 22 7.22 2.80 -8.15
CA LEU A 22 6.57 3.98 -7.58
C LEU A 22 6.17 4.99 -8.66
N GLU A 23 7.02 5.23 -9.65
CA GLU A 23 6.72 6.12 -10.78
C GLU A 23 5.56 5.61 -11.65
N GLU A 24 5.41 4.29 -11.78
CA GLU A 24 4.36 3.63 -12.56
C GLU A 24 2.96 3.74 -11.94
N ILE A 25 2.84 3.74 -10.59
CA ILE A 25 1.52 3.72 -9.91
C ILE A 25 1.27 4.91 -8.97
N GLY A 26 2.30 5.71 -8.68
CA GLY A 26 2.25 6.69 -7.59
C GLY A 26 1.28 7.84 -7.87
N ARG A 27 1.10 8.24 -9.13
CA ARG A 27 0.15 9.32 -9.48
C ARG A 27 -1.29 8.88 -9.22
N GLU A 28 -1.62 7.65 -9.57
CA GLU A 28 -2.92 7.01 -9.38
C GLU A 28 -3.21 6.81 -7.88
N CYS A 29 -2.23 6.32 -7.11
CA CYS A 29 -2.34 6.22 -5.65
C CYS A 29 -2.59 7.60 -5.00
N ALA A 30 -1.87 8.64 -5.43
CA ALA A 30 -2.08 9.99 -4.92
C ALA A 30 -3.45 10.56 -5.31
N LEU A 31 -3.95 10.24 -6.50
CA LEU A 31 -5.28 10.64 -6.97
C LEU A 31 -6.39 10.01 -6.12
N ILE A 32 -6.32 8.69 -5.87
CA ILE A 32 -7.29 7.99 -5.02
C ILE A 32 -7.30 8.60 -3.62
N ALA A 33 -6.12 8.77 -3.00
CA ALA A 33 -6.00 9.38 -1.68
C ALA A 33 -6.55 10.83 -1.64
N ASN A 34 -6.45 11.58 -2.74
CA ASN A 34 -7.03 12.93 -2.83
C ASN A 34 -8.55 12.90 -2.89
N ILE A 35 -9.13 11.99 -3.68
CA ILE A 35 -10.58 11.81 -3.82
C ILE A 35 -11.20 11.39 -2.48
N GLU A 36 -10.49 10.56 -1.71
CA GLU A 36 -10.92 10.13 -0.37
C GLU A 36 -10.67 11.17 0.74
N GLY A 37 -10.09 12.34 0.43
CA GLY A 37 -9.74 13.37 1.42
C GLY A 37 -8.55 13.00 2.33
N LEU A 38 -7.81 11.94 2.01
CA LEU A 38 -6.65 11.45 2.77
C LEU A 38 -5.38 12.22 2.39
N HIS A 39 -5.34 13.51 2.70
CA HIS A 39 -4.25 14.41 2.29
C HIS A 39 -2.86 13.95 2.75
N ALA A 40 -2.74 13.33 3.94
CA ALA A 40 -1.46 12.79 4.43
C ALA A 40 -0.96 11.61 3.58
N HIS A 41 -1.87 10.74 3.13
CA HIS A 41 -1.55 9.60 2.26
C HIS A 41 -1.13 10.08 0.87
N LYS A 42 -1.84 11.05 0.30
CA LYS A 42 -1.41 11.71 -0.95
C LYS A 42 0.00 12.28 -0.81
N LYS A 43 0.24 13.06 0.25
CA LYS A 43 1.53 13.72 0.49
C LYS A 43 2.67 12.72 0.66
N SER A 44 2.44 11.58 1.30
CA SER A 44 3.47 10.56 1.47
C SER A 44 3.94 10.00 0.11
N VAL A 45 3.04 9.88 -0.86
CA VAL A 45 3.38 9.44 -2.23
C VAL A 45 4.04 10.57 -3.02
N THR A 46 3.42 11.76 -3.08
CA THR A 46 3.90 12.86 -3.92
C THR A 46 5.25 13.45 -3.48
N MET A 47 5.66 13.26 -2.23
CA MET A 47 7.00 13.68 -1.76
C MET A 47 8.13 12.75 -2.23
N ARG A 48 7.80 11.56 -2.75
CA ARG A 48 8.76 10.53 -3.19
C ARG A 48 8.81 10.38 -4.72
N LEU A 49 7.77 10.86 -5.40
CA LEU A 49 7.69 11.06 -6.85
C LEU A 49 8.49 12.31 -7.25
#